data_AF-A0A830GNE9-F1
#
_entry.id   AF-A0A830GNE9-F1
#
_cell.length_a   1.000
_cell.length_b   1.000
_cell.length_c   1.000
_cell.angle_alpha   90.00
_cell.angle_beta   90.00
_cell.angle_gamma   90.00
#
_symmetry.space_group_name_H-M   'P 1'
#
loop_
_entity.id
_entity.type
_entity.pdbx_description
1 polymer ?
#
loop_
_entity_poly.entity_id
_entity_poly.type
_entity_poly.pdbx_seq_one_letter_code
_entity_poly.pdbx_strand_id
1 'polypeptide(L)'
;MRPLLQSTVSFGGLSFDPLVWSEPLMWLVLAAFLGSAVLHQFAEAWARRVAVTGWGLFAAFWLVLAPHFILTQKSAIEGVGGLAAVPLSLYAGYLLWNGRDSLFVLTRAIGLMGIVYVPFITIDPLRQWIVELVTDQTAFLLSLVGVDPLVVEGFTHDGIRIATKQYPYESTFWFEHEEGPITYNILLACTGMGSISIFAGGILAVSAPLRRKLRTLAMTVSVIYVLNLFRNVFIAISFGQQRMQWFEGVVMSLFGLSDPRMVSYYVADRILAQTGSVVVLVGITWLLVRELPEITILVEDLLFLVTGTEYDLQSAFDIEGEETEAAATPGDD
;
A
#
# COMPACT_ATOMS: atom_id res chain seq x y z
N MET A 1 -11.36 -4.85 24.65
CA MET A 1 -9.98 -5.36 24.89
C MET A 1 -9.07 -4.55 23.99
N ARG A 2 -8.17 -3.72 24.52
CA ARG A 2 -7.11 -3.12 23.68
C ARG A 2 -6.20 -4.25 23.21
N PRO A 3 -5.86 -4.37 21.92
CA PRO A 3 -4.82 -5.30 21.54
C PRO A 3 -3.55 -4.88 22.29
N LEU A 4 -2.85 -5.84 22.91
CA LEU A 4 -1.50 -5.66 23.40
C LEU A 4 -0.60 -5.45 22.19
N LEU A 5 -0.61 -4.24 21.63
CA LEU A 5 0.30 -3.83 20.59
C LEU A 5 1.68 -3.73 21.25
N GLN A 6 2.62 -4.56 20.81
CA GLN A 6 4.04 -4.38 21.05
C GLN A 6 4.57 -3.15 20.28
N SER A 7 3.86 -2.02 20.31
CA SER A 7 4.25 -0.78 19.63
C SER A 7 4.97 0.19 20.56
N THR A 8 4.99 -0.05 21.87
CA THR A 8 5.67 0.82 22.82
C THR A 8 7.18 0.84 22.59
N VAL A 9 7.69 1.98 22.17
CA VAL A 9 9.10 2.31 22.06
C VAL A 9 9.55 2.96 23.37
N SER A 10 10.58 2.40 23.99
CA SER A 10 11.16 2.96 25.23
C SER A 10 12.55 3.54 24.95
N PHE A 11 12.75 4.82 25.25
CA PHE A 11 14.04 5.49 25.14
C PHE A 11 14.29 6.37 26.38
N GLY A 12 15.42 6.16 27.06
CA GLY A 12 15.83 7.00 28.20
C GLY A 12 14.85 7.03 29.39
N GLY A 13 14.06 5.97 29.60
CA GLY A 13 13.06 5.90 30.68
C GLY A 13 11.68 6.46 30.33
N LEU A 14 11.50 7.01 29.12
CA LEU A 14 10.19 7.41 28.58
C LEU A 14 9.66 6.32 27.64
N SER A 15 8.40 5.93 27.85
CA SER A 15 7.67 5.04 26.94
C SER A 15 6.76 5.84 26.03
N PHE A 16 6.84 5.57 24.73
CA PHE A 16 6.07 6.21 23.68
C PHE A 16 5.39 5.14 22.85
N ASP A 17 4.09 5.27 22.60
CA ASP A 17 3.37 4.38 21.68
C ASP A 17 3.03 5.14 20.40
N PRO A 18 3.81 4.97 19.32
CA PRO A 18 3.57 5.61 18.03
C PRO A 18 2.13 5.46 17.54
N LEU A 19 1.51 4.29 17.76
CA LEU A 19 0.20 4.00 17.21
C LEU A 19 -0.89 4.86 17.88
N VAL A 20 -0.80 5.01 19.21
CA VAL A 20 -1.74 5.84 20.00
C VAL A 20 -1.72 7.30 19.57
N TRP A 21 -0.54 7.83 19.23
CA TRP A 21 -0.39 9.23 18.81
C TRP A 21 -0.64 9.44 17.32
N SER A 22 -0.37 8.44 16.48
CA SER A 22 -0.63 8.50 15.05
C SER A 22 -2.11 8.47 14.70
N GLU A 23 -2.94 7.79 15.49
CA GLU A 23 -4.38 7.66 15.24
C GLU A 23 -5.13 9.01 15.23
N PRO A 24 -5.04 9.89 16.25
CA PRO A 24 -5.68 11.20 16.19
C PRO A 24 -5.09 12.08 15.07
N LEU A 25 -3.78 11.98 14.80
CA LEU A 25 -3.14 12.71 13.70
C LEU A 25 -3.71 12.27 12.33
N MET A 26 -3.92 10.97 12.13
CA MET A 26 -4.55 10.44 10.91
C MET A 26 -5.93 11.07 10.68
N TRP A 27 -6.77 11.13 11.71
CA TRP A 27 -8.10 11.75 11.60
C TRP A 27 -8.01 13.25 11.32
N LEU A 28 -7.08 13.97 11.95
CA LEU A 28 -6.86 15.40 11.69
C LEU A 28 -6.36 15.65 10.26
N VAL A 29 -5.44 14.83 9.76
CA VAL A 29 -4.96 14.88 8.38
C VAL A 29 -6.11 14.63 7.41
N LEU A 30 -6.91 13.58 7.64
CA LEU A 30 -8.05 13.24 6.80
C LEU A 30 -9.07 14.38 6.77
N ALA A 31 -9.40 14.93 7.94
CA ALA A 31 -10.31 16.07 8.05
C ALA A 31 -9.76 17.32 7.34
N ALA A 32 -8.46 17.60 7.46
CA ALA A 32 -7.83 18.73 6.78
C ALA A 32 -7.84 18.55 5.25
N PHE A 33 -7.44 17.39 4.75
CA PHE A 33 -7.39 17.13 3.31
C PHE A 33 -8.78 17.12 2.67
N LEU A 34 -9.75 16.41 3.25
CA LEU A 34 -11.13 16.43 2.77
C LEU A 34 -11.79 17.80 2.94
N GLY A 35 -11.58 18.45 4.07
CA GLY A 35 -12.07 19.80 4.33
C GLY A 35 -11.52 20.82 3.33
N SER A 36 -10.23 20.71 2.96
CA SER A 36 -9.64 21.55 1.92
C SER A 36 -10.28 21.31 0.55
N ALA A 37 -10.59 20.06 0.19
CA ALA A 37 -11.25 19.73 -1.06
C ALA A 37 -12.69 20.29 -1.14
N VAL A 38 -13.41 20.33 -0.02
CA VAL A 38 -14.74 20.96 0.06
C VAL A 38 -14.61 22.49 -0.02
N LEU A 39 -13.72 23.08 0.76
CA LEU A 39 -13.51 24.54 0.78
C LEU A 39 -13.03 25.08 -0.57
N HIS A 40 -12.29 24.29 -1.35
CA HIS A 40 -11.80 24.68 -2.66
C HIS A 40 -12.93 25.08 -3.63
N GLN A 41 -14.18 24.65 -3.38
CA GLN A 41 -15.33 25.01 -4.21
C GLN A 41 -15.90 26.41 -3.92
N PHE A 42 -15.60 26.99 -2.75
CA PHE A 42 -16.25 28.23 -2.30
C PHE A 42 -15.31 29.27 -1.70
N ALA A 43 -14.12 28.87 -1.24
CA ALA A 43 -13.17 29.72 -0.52
C ALA A 43 -11.72 29.24 -0.71
N GLU A 44 -11.15 29.47 -1.89
CA GLU A 44 -9.82 28.98 -2.29
C GLU A 44 -8.70 29.38 -1.30
N ALA A 45 -8.71 30.62 -0.81
CA ALA A 45 -7.71 31.10 0.16
C ALA A 45 -7.75 30.30 1.48
N TRP A 46 -8.94 29.89 1.93
CA TRP A 46 -9.09 29.03 3.10
C TRP A 46 -8.73 27.59 2.79
N ALA A 47 -9.13 27.08 1.62
CA ALA A 47 -8.76 25.75 1.15
C ALA A 47 -7.25 25.55 1.18
N ARG A 48 -6.48 26.53 0.66
CA ARG A 48 -5.02 26.52 0.67
C ARG A 48 -4.44 26.45 2.08
N ARG A 49 -4.90 27.29 3.00
CA ARG A 49 -4.43 27.30 4.39
C ARG A 49 -4.69 25.95 5.08
N VAL A 50 -5.88 25.39 4.89
CA VAL A 50 -6.27 24.09 5.46
C VAL A 50 -5.45 22.96 4.85
N ALA A 51 -5.23 22.95 3.53
CA ALA A 51 -4.40 21.96 2.86
C ALA A 51 -2.93 22.02 3.33
N VAL A 52 -2.34 23.21 3.42
CA VAL A 52 -0.96 23.40 3.90
C VAL A 52 -0.82 22.96 5.36
N THR A 53 -1.83 23.25 6.19
CA THR A 53 -1.88 22.75 7.58
C THR A 53 -1.97 21.22 7.58
N GLY A 54 -2.79 20.64 6.72
CA GLY A 54 -2.91 19.19 6.54
C GLY A 54 -1.57 18.54 6.16
N TRP A 55 -0.79 19.15 5.27
CA TRP A 55 0.54 18.66 4.89
C TRP A 55 1.53 18.71 6.07
N GLY A 56 1.48 19.76 6.89
CA GLY A 56 2.25 19.83 8.15
C GLY A 56 1.85 18.74 9.15
N LEU A 57 0.54 18.49 9.31
CA LEU A 57 0.02 17.41 10.13
C LEU A 57 0.41 16.04 9.59
N PHE A 58 0.47 15.88 8.26
CA PHE A 58 0.87 14.62 7.62
C PHE A 58 2.37 14.36 7.82
N ALA A 59 3.19 15.40 7.78
CA ALA A 59 4.61 15.30 8.18
C ALA A 59 4.74 14.85 9.64
N ALA A 60 3.96 15.43 10.56
CA ALA A 60 3.96 15.04 11.97
C ALA A 60 3.47 13.60 12.18
N PHE A 61 2.44 13.17 11.45
CA PHE A 61 1.93 11.80 11.44
C PHE A 61 3.04 10.80 11.09
N TRP A 62 3.76 11.03 9.98
CA TRP A 62 4.85 10.15 9.57
C TRP A 62 6.04 10.18 10.51
N LEU A 63 6.37 11.35 11.08
CA LEU A 63 7.43 11.48 12.08
C LEU A 63 7.12 10.64 13.33
N VAL A 64 5.87 10.66 13.79
CA VAL A 64 5.39 9.85 14.91
C VAL A 64 5.43 8.36 14.59
N LEU A 65 5.06 7.98 13.37
CA LEU A 65 4.93 6.58 12.97
C LEU A 65 6.26 5.92 12.55
N ALA A 66 7.24 6.70 12.06
CA ALA A 66 8.53 6.19 11.60
C ALA A 66 9.28 5.32 12.63
N PRO A 67 9.35 5.67 13.94
CA PRO A 67 9.92 4.81 14.97
C PRO A 67 9.28 3.42 15.04
N HIS A 68 7.98 3.29 14.81
CA HIS A 68 7.31 1.99 14.81
C HIS A 68 7.84 1.08 13.69
N PHE A 69 7.97 1.62 12.47
CA PHE A 69 8.49 0.83 11.34
C PHE A 69 9.96 0.45 11.52
N ILE A 70 10.78 1.39 12.02
CA ILE A 70 12.21 1.18 12.21
C ILE A 70 12.49 0.21 13.37
N LEU A 71 11.85 0.42 14.52
CA LEU A 71 12.21 -0.25 15.76
C LEU A 71 11.33 -1.48 16.05
N THR A 72 10.03 -1.41 15.75
CA THR A 72 9.09 -2.51 15.99
C THR A 72 9.05 -3.47 14.80
N GLN A 73 8.75 -2.95 13.60
CA GLN A 73 8.59 -3.80 12.41
C GLN A 73 9.92 -4.18 11.77
N LYS A 74 11.02 -3.49 12.13
CA LYS A 74 12.37 -3.69 11.56
C LYS A 74 12.37 -3.68 10.02
N SER A 75 11.51 -2.85 9.44
CA SER A 75 11.31 -2.73 8.01
C SER A 75 12.11 -1.53 7.50
N ALA A 76 13.24 -1.80 6.84
CA ALA A 76 14.10 -0.73 6.32
C ALA A 76 13.36 0.17 5.30
N ILE A 77 12.54 -0.45 4.44
CA ILE A 77 11.81 0.26 3.39
C ILE A 77 10.74 1.17 3.99
N GLU A 78 9.90 0.67 4.91
CA GLU A 78 8.85 1.47 5.53
C GLU A 78 9.41 2.52 6.48
N GLY A 79 10.54 2.21 7.15
CA GLY A 79 11.25 3.16 7.99
C GLY A 79 11.83 4.34 7.19
N VAL A 80 12.55 4.05 6.10
CA VAL A 80 13.08 5.10 5.20
C VAL A 80 11.95 5.87 4.53
N GLY A 81 10.91 5.18 4.06
CA GLY A 81 9.73 5.81 3.47
C GLY A 81 9.02 6.75 4.43
N GLY A 82 8.79 6.31 5.68
CA GLY A 82 8.20 7.16 6.72
C GLY A 82 9.05 8.38 7.05
N LEU A 83 10.38 8.24 7.12
CA LEU A 83 11.27 9.37 7.34
C LEU A 83 11.31 10.34 6.15
N ALA A 84 11.34 9.83 4.91
CA ALA A 84 11.32 10.63 3.69
C ALA A 84 9.98 11.36 3.50
N ALA A 85 8.88 10.77 3.96
CA ALA A 85 7.56 11.38 3.90
C ALA A 85 7.48 12.68 4.71
N VAL A 86 8.29 12.85 5.76
CA VAL A 86 8.33 14.08 6.57
C VAL A 86 8.76 15.31 5.75
N PRO A 87 9.99 15.38 5.19
CA PRO A 87 10.41 16.52 4.38
C PRO A 87 9.59 16.67 3.11
N LEU A 88 9.18 15.57 2.45
CA LEU A 88 8.36 15.65 1.24
C LEU A 88 6.98 16.25 1.52
N SER A 89 6.34 15.90 2.64
CA SER A 89 5.06 16.49 3.04
C SER A 89 5.19 17.98 3.34
N LEU A 90 6.24 18.39 4.05
CA LEU A 90 6.51 19.80 4.32
C LEU A 90 6.80 20.57 3.03
N TYR A 91 7.52 19.96 2.09
CA TYR A 91 7.82 20.57 0.80
C TYR A 91 6.57 20.73 -0.07
N ALA A 92 5.69 19.73 -0.11
CA ALA A 92 4.38 19.85 -0.77
C ALA A 92 3.53 20.98 -0.16
N GLY A 93 3.49 21.09 1.17
CA GLY A 93 2.85 22.21 1.86
C GLY A 93 3.47 23.57 1.49
N TYR A 94 4.79 23.66 1.42
CA TYR A 94 5.50 24.87 1.01
C TYR A 94 5.18 25.27 -0.45
N LEU A 95 5.23 24.33 -1.39
CA LEU A 95 4.91 24.60 -2.80
C LEU A 95 3.46 25.04 -2.98
N LEU A 96 2.52 24.37 -2.29
CA LEU A 96 1.12 24.74 -2.32
C LEU A 96 0.88 26.13 -1.72
N TRP A 97 1.62 26.50 -0.66
CA TRP A 97 1.58 27.85 -0.11
C TRP A 97 2.05 28.91 -1.12
N ASN A 98 3.04 28.58 -1.94
CA ASN A 98 3.63 29.47 -2.95
C ASN A 98 2.93 29.43 -4.32
N GLY A 99 1.75 28.80 -4.43
CA GLY A 99 0.90 28.89 -5.62
C GLY A 99 0.95 27.70 -6.58
N ARG A 100 1.55 26.55 -6.18
CA ARG A 100 1.45 25.32 -6.98
C ARG A 100 0.09 24.64 -6.78
N ASP A 101 -0.90 25.07 -7.53
CA ASP A 101 -2.31 24.68 -7.35
C ASP A 101 -2.63 23.24 -7.77
N SER A 102 -1.81 22.63 -8.64
CA SER A 102 -1.91 21.22 -9.01
C SER A 102 -1.90 20.28 -7.78
N LEU A 103 -1.17 20.67 -6.73
CA LEU A 103 -1.09 19.92 -5.47
C LEU A 103 -2.43 19.79 -4.73
N PHE A 104 -3.45 20.59 -5.04
CA PHE A 104 -4.80 20.35 -4.53
C PHE A 104 -5.37 19.00 -5.00
N VAL A 105 -4.99 18.55 -6.20
CA VAL A 105 -5.39 17.23 -6.71
C VAL A 105 -4.71 16.13 -5.89
N LEU A 106 -3.41 16.27 -5.58
CA LEU A 106 -2.69 15.34 -4.71
C LEU A 106 -3.26 15.32 -3.28
N THR A 107 -3.53 16.48 -2.70
CA THR A 107 -4.19 16.61 -1.39
C THR A 107 -5.54 15.89 -1.36
N ARG A 108 -6.38 16.10 -2.39
CA ARG A 108 -7.66 15.42 -2.54
C ARG A 108 -7.48 13.91 -2.72
N ALA A 109 -6.50 13.47 -3.49
CA ALA A 109 -6.21 12.05 -3.71
C ALA A 109 -5.89 11.33 -2.40
N ILE A 110 -5.04 11.92 -1.55
CA ILE A 110 -4.70 11.34 -0.24
C ILE A 110 -5.93 11.33 0.68
N GLY A 111 -6.74 12.39 0.68
CA GLY A 111 -8.00 12.41 1.43
C GLY A 111 -8.97 11.29 1.00
N LEU A 112 -9.16 11.11 -0.31
CA LEU A 112 -10.03 10.06 -0.85
C LEU A 112 -9.47 8.65 -0.64
N MET A 113 -8.14 8.47 -0.71
CA MET A 113 -7.47 7.24 -0.30
C MET A 113 -7.82 6.91 1.17
N GLY A 114 -7.76 7.91 2.06
CA GLY A 114 -8.14 7.76 3.45
C GLY A 114 -9.59 7.30 3.64
N ILE A 115 -10.54 7.84 2.87
CA ILE A 115 -11.93 7.37 2.89
C ILE A 115 -12.04 5.88 2.57
N VAL A 116 -11.23 5.38 1.62
CA VAL A 116 -11.26 3.97 1.21
C VAL A 116 -10.56 3.07 2.22
N TYR A 117 -9.42 3.49 2.77
CA TYR A 117 -8.57 2.62 3.61
C TYR A 117 -8.91 2.64 5.10
N VAL A 118 -9.24 3.82 5.65
CA VAL A 118 -9.46 4.00 7.10
C VAL A 118 -10.59 3.12 7.67
N PRO A 119 -11.69 2.84 6.97
CA PRO A 119 -12.69 1.90 7.47
C PRO A 119 -12.09 0.52 7.79
N PHE A 120 -11.16 0.01 6.98
CA PHE A 120 -10.57 -1.32 7.17
C PHE A 120 -9.50 -1.37 8.25
N ILE A 121 -8.93 -0.23 8.65
CA ILE A 121 -8.00 -0.20 9.80
C ILE A 121 -8.72 0.07 11.12
N THR A 122 -9.88 0.75 11.10
CA THR A 122 -10.58 1.20 12.32
C THR A 122 -11.82 0.39 12.68
N ILE A 123 -12.48 -0.24 11.70
CA ILE A 123 -13.72 -0.99 11.92
C ILE A 123 -13.40 -2.49 11.92
N ASP A 124 -13.33 -3.08 13.11
CA ASP A 124 -12.94 -4.48 13.30
C ASP A 124 -13.72 -5.47 12.42
N PRO A 125 -15.07 -5.38 12.28
CA PRO A 125 -15.82 -6.28 11.40
C PRO A 125 -15.42 -6.19 9.93
N LEU A 126 -15.12 -5.00 9.41
CA LEU A 126 -14.70 -4.83 8.02
C LEU A 126 -13.30 -5.39 7.80
N ARG A 127 -12.40 -5.16 8.76
CA ARG A 127 -11.03 -5.70 8.73
C ARG A 127 -11.05 -7.22 8.75
N GLN A 128 -11.80 -7.81 9.68
CA GLN A 128 -11.93 -9.25 9.80
C GLN A 128 -12.50 -9.85 8.51
N TRP A 129 -13.63 -9.30 8.05
CA TRP A 129 -14.29 -9.77 6.83
C TRP A 129 -13.35 -9.84 5.64
N ILE A 130 -12.60 -8.77 5.35
CA ILE A 130 -11.73 -8.76 4.17
C ILE A 130 -10.51 -9.66 4.30
N VAL A 131 -9.98 -9.82 5.52
CA VAL A 131 -8.85 -10.71 5.80
C VAL A 131 -9.27 -12.17 5.65
N GLU A 132 -10.39 -12.57 6.24
CA GLU A 132 -10.93 -13.92 6.15
C GLU A 132 -11.40 -14.23 4.73
N LEU A 133 -12.07 -13.30 4.04
CA LEU A 133 -12.47 -13.47 2.64
C LEU A 133 -11.27 -13.75 1.71
N VAL A 134 -10.17 -12.99 1.86
CA VAL A 134 -8.95 -13.22 1.06
C VAL A 134 -8.28 -14.53 1.47
N THR A 135 -8.38 -14.93 2.74
CA THR A 135 -7.88 -16.23 3.21
C THR A 135 -8.66 -17.36 2.54
N ASP A 136 -9.98 -17.33 2.56
CA ASP A 136 -10.85 -18.34 1.94
C ASP A 136 -10.60 -18.47 0.44
N GLN A 137 -10.47 -17.34 -0.27
CA GLN A 137 -10.15 -17.35 -1.69
C GLN A 137 -8.75 -17.89 -1.98
N THR A 138 -7.78 -17.57 -1.12
CA THR A 138 -6.42 -18.12 -1.24
C THR A 138 -6.44 -19.63 -0.99
N ALA A 139 -7.18 -20.10 0.03
CA ALA A 139 -7.37 -21.52 0.31
C ALA A 139 -8.02 -22.25 -0.87
N PHE A 140 -9.08 -21.67 -1.43
CA PHE A 140 -9.74 -22.18 -2.63
C PHE A 140 -8.75 -22.32 -3.79
N LEU A 141 -7.97 -21.28 -4.11
CA LEU A 141 -6.99 -21.33 -5.19
C LEU A 141 -5.85 -22.32 -4.93
N LEU A 142 -5.41 -22.47 -3.67
CA LEU A 142 -4.43 -23.49 -3.28
C LEU A 142 -4.96 -24.90 -3.53
N SER A 143 -6.23 -25.16 -3.21
CA SER A 143 -6.87 -26.46 -3.45
C SER A 143 -6.89 -26.83 -4.94
N LEU A 144 -7.08 -25.85 -5.84
CA LEU A 144 -7.06 -26.07 -7.28
C LEU A 144 -5.70 -26.55 -7.81
N VAL A 145 -4.61 -26.22 -7.11
CA VAL A 145 -3.25 -26.65 -7.46
C VAL A 145 -2.74 -27.81 -6.59
N GLY A 146 -3.64 -28.47 -5.85
CA GLY A 146 -3.35 -29.65 -5.05
C GLY A 146 -2.59 -29.36 -3.75
N VAL A 147 -2.70 -28.14 -3.22
CA VAL A 147 -2.10 -27.73 -1.95
C VAL A 147 -3.23 -27.44 -0.96
N ASP A 148 -3.32 -28.20 0.12
CA ASP A 148 -4.44 -28.13 1.07
C ASP A 148 -3.94 -27.98 2.53
N PRO A 149 -3.40 -26.80 2.89
CA PRO A 149 -2.99 -26.52 4.26
C PRO A 149 -4.21 -26.31 5.16
N LEU A 150 -4.09 -26.69 6.42
CA LEU A 150 -5.12 -26.41 7.42
C LEU A 150 -5.20 -24.88 7.64
N VAL A 151 -6.41 -24.32 7.56
CA VAL A 151 -6.64 -22.92 7.94
C VAL A 151 -7.02 -22.88 9.43
N VAL A 152 -6.33 -22.04 10.20
CA VAL A 152 -6.50 -21.96 11.67
C VAL A 152 -6.81 -20.55 12.16
N GLU A 153 -7.71 -20.49 13.14
CA GLU A 153 -8.08 -19.27 13.87
C GLU A 153 -7.30 -19.10 15.18
N GLY A 154 -7.48 -17.97 15.86
CA GLY A 154 -6.87 -17.73 17.17
C GLY A 154 -5.36 -17.45 17.13
N PHE A 155 -4.75 -17.31 18.31
CA PHE A 155 -3.31 -17.03 18.46
C PHE A 155 -2.46 -18.29 18.66
N THR A 156 -3.09 -19.44 18.82
CA THR A 156 -2.43 -20.70 19.17
C THR A 156 -3.19 -21.84 18.49
N HIS A 157 -2.46 -22.81 17.97
CA HIS A 157 -3.00 -24.06 17.46
C HIS A 157 -2.10 -25.21 17.95
N ASP A 158 -2.67 -26.32 18.41
CA ASP A 158 -1.96 -27.45 19.00
C ASP A 158 -0.92 -27.09 20.09
N GLY A 159 -1.28 -26.10 20.92
CA GLY A 159 -0.40 -25.61 22.00
C GLY A 159 0.80 -24.77 21.51
N ILE A 160 0.96 -24.56 20.21
CA ILE A 160 2.01 -23.73 19.60
C ILE A 160 1.43 -22.36 19.27
N ARG A 161 2.11 -21.30 19.74
CA ARG A 161 1.72 -19.92 19.42
C ARG A 161 2.02 -19.61 17.95
N ILE A 162 1.02 -19.11 17.23
CA ILE A 162 1.17 -18.65 15.85
C ILE A 162 1.99 -17.35 15.86
N ALA A 163 3.13 -17.36 15.17
CA ALA A 163 3.99 -16.19 15.09
C ALA A 163 3.33 -15.08 14.28
N THR A 164 3.65 -13.83 14.62
CA THR A 164 3.37 -12.65 13.76
C THR A 164 1.89 -12.34 13.52
N LYS A 165 0.98 -12.93 14.31
CA LYS A 165 -0.47 -12.73 14.18
C LYS A 165 -0.97 -11.63 15.12
N GLN A 166 -1.59 -10.60 14.56
CA GLN A 166 -2.08 -9.43 15.32
C GLN A 166 -3.51 -9.59 15.85
N TYR A 167 -4.34 -10.35 15.13
CA TYR A 167 -5.75 -10.55 15.43
C TYR A 167 -6.08 -12.05 15.36
N PRO A 168 -7.02 -12.54 16.18
CA PRO A 168 -7.33 -13.98 16.26
C PRO A 168 -8.21 -14.48 15.10
N TYR A 169 -8.13 -13.89 13.91
CA TYR A 169 -8.94 -14.22 12.74
C TYR A 169 -8.58 -15.60 12.15
N GLU A 170 -9.51 -16.22 11.43
CA GLU A 170 -9.27 -17.42 10.62
C GLU A 170 -8.47 -17.06 9.36
N SER A 171 -7.15 -16.94 9.51
CA SER A 171 -6.28 -16.28 8.53
C SER A 171 -4.88 -16.89 8.42
N THR A 172 -4.67 -18.04 9.06
CA THR A 172 -3.36 -18.70 9.13
C THR A 172 -3.40 -20.00 8.36
N PHE A 173 -2.57 -20.12 7.34
CA PHE A 173 -2.28 -21.40 6.71
C PHE A 173 -1.21 -22.13 7.51
N TRP A 174 -1.54 -23.33 7.97
CA TRP A 174 -0.71 -24.20 8.78
C TRP A 174 -0.16 -25.35 7.93
N PHE A 175 1.16 -25.39 7.81
CA PHE A 175 1.87 -26.43 7.07
C PHE A 175 2.69 -27.30 8.03
N GLU A 176 2.31 -28.56 8.16
CA GLU A 176 3.01 -29.53 9.00
C GLU A 176 4.41 -29.84 8.44
N HIS A 177 5.42 -29.79 9.30
CA HIS A 177 6.80 -30.18 9.02
C HIS A 177 7.37 -30.94 10.22
N GLU A 178 8.35 -31.81 9.99
CA GLU A 178 8.98 -32.64 11.03
C GLU A 178 9.62 -31.80 12.15
N GLU A 179 10.22 -30.66 11.81
CA GLU A 179 10.89 -29.74 12.75
C GLU A 179 9.92 -28.74 13.41
N GLY A 180 8.62 -28.92 13.19
CA GLY A 180 7.56 -28.03 13.67
C GLY A 180 6.94 -27.19 12.56
N PRO A 181 5.72 -26.70 12.78
CA PRO A 181 4.85 -26.15 11.73
C PRO A 181 5.39 -24.83 11.15
N ILE A 182 5.11 -24.62 9.88
CA ILE A 182 5.27 -23.32 9.21
C ILE A 182 3.90 -22.64 9.14
N THR A 183 3.84 -21.40 9.60
CA THR A 183 2.60 -20.60 9.61
C THR A 183 2.72 -19.42 8.65
N TYR A 184 1.76 -19.32 7.73
CA TYR A 184 1.63 -18.17 6.82
C TYR A 184 0.33 -17.45 7.11
N ASN A 185 0.42 -16.20 7.58
CA ASN A 185 -0.74 -15.40 7.98
C ASN A 185 -1.13 -14.40 6.89
N ILE A 186 -2.39 -14.39 6.50
CA ILE A 186 -2.98 -13.31 5.73
C ILE A 186 -3.31 -12.17 6.70
N LEU A 187 -2.70 -11.01 6.48
CA LEU A 187 -2.96 -9.77 7.21
C LEU A 187 -3.69 -8.77 6.31
N LEU A 188 -4.14 -7.64 6.86
CA LEU A 188 -4.78 -6.59 6.06
C LEU A 188 -3.89 -6.14 4.88
N ALA A 189 -2.57 -6.06 5.08
CA ALA A 189 -1.62 -5.73 4.01
C ALA A 189 -1.59 -6.76 2.86
N CYS A 190 -1.99 -8.01 3.12
CA CYS A 190 -2.06 -9.09 2.14
C CYS A 190 -3.39 -9.11 1.37
N THR A 191 -4.31 -8.16 1.61
CA THR A 191 -5.61 -8.10 0.93
C THR A 191 -5.60 -7.27 -0.36
N GLY A 192 -4.50 -6.55 -0.62
CA GLY A 192 -4.40 -5.58 -1.72
C GLY A 192 -5.10 -4.25 -1.45
N MET A 193 -5.81 -4.11 -0.32
CA MET A 193 -6.58 -2.90 0.02
C MET A 193 -5.74 -1.63 0.08
N GLY A 194 -4.48 -1.72 0.52
CA GLY A 194 -3.56 -0.57 0.52
C GLY A 194 -3.37 -0.01 -0.88
N SER A 195 -2.95 -0.83 -1.84
CA SER A 195 -2.77 -0.44 -3.24
C SER A 195 -4.08 0.01 -3.90
N ILE A 196 -5.18 -0.71 -3.64
CA ILE A 196 -6.52 -0.32 -4.13
C ILE A 196 -6.88 1.08 -3.66
N SER A 197 -6.66 1.41 -2.39
CA SER A 197 -6.99 2.72 -1.84
C SER A 197 -6.19 3.87 -2.46
N ILE A 198 -4.89 3.65 -2.72
CA ILE A 198 -4.01 4.65 -3.36
C ILE A 198 -4.53 4.98 -4.75
N PHE A 199 -4.76 3.96 -5.58
CA PHE A 199 -5.25 4.15 -6.94
C PHE A 199 -6.68 4.68 -6.98
N ALA A 200 -7.55 4.20 -6.10
CA ALA A 200 -8.91 4.74 -5.97
C ALA A 200 -8.89 6.23 -5.62
N GLY A 201 -8.04 6.63 -4.67
CA GLY A 201 -7.85 8.03 -4.29
C GLY A 201 -7.42 8.89 -5.49
N GLY A 202 -6.40 8.45 -6.24
CA GLY A 202 -5.93 9.13 -7.45
C GLY A 202 -6.99 9.25 -8.54
N ILE A 203 -7.62 8.14 -8.92
CA ILE A 203 -8.68 8.09 -9.97
C ILE A 203 -9.87 8.99 -9.61
N LEU A 204 -10.30 8.96 -8.34
CA LEU A 204 -11.44 9.76 -7.90
C LEU A 204 -11.09 11.25 -7.78
N ALA A 205 -9.83 11.58 -7.51
CA ALA A 205 -9.38 12.96 -7.34
C ALA A 205 -9.27 13.76 -8.64
N VAL A 206 -8.97 13.15 -9.78
CA VAL A 206 -8.76 13.92 -11.03
C VAL A 206 -10.06 14.48 -11.60
N SER A 207 -10.01 15.49 -12.47
CA SER A 207 -11.20 16.11 -13.07
C SER A 207 -11.63 15.39 -14.34
N ALA A 208 -12.36 14.28 -14.22
CA ALA A 208 -12.81 13.46 -15.35
C ALA A 208 -14.30 13.04 -15.22
N PRO A 209 -14.98 12.70 -16.33
CA PRO A 209 -16.37 12.21 -16.30
C PRO A 209 -16.51 10.98 -15.41
N LEU A 210 -17.57 10.93 -14.58
CA LEU A 210 -17.80 9.87 -13.59
C LEU A 210 -17.79 8.46 -14.21
N ARG A 211 -18.37 8.32 -15.41
CA ARG A 211 -18.39 7.04 -16.14
C ARG A 211 -16.98 6.51 -16.41
N ARG A 212 -16.05 7.38 -16.81
CA ARG A 212 -14.66 7.01 -17.08
C ARG A 212 -13.96 6.63 -15.78
N LYS A 213 -14.10 7.45 -14.73
CA LYS A 213 -13.57 7.13 -13.39
C LYS A 213 -14.03 5.78 -12.87
N LEU A 214 -15.33 5.48 -12.91
CA LEU A 214 -15.88 4.23 -12.40
C LEU A 214 -15.41 3.01 -13.22
N ARG A 215 -15.30 3.16 -14.55
CA ARG A 215 -14.75 2.11 -15.42
C ARG A 215 -13.29 1.85 -15.09
N THR A 216 -12.47 2.89 -15.02
CA THR A 216 -11.04 2.81 -14.69
C THR A 216 -10.86 2.21 -13.29
N LEU A 217 -11.64 2.67 -12.30
CA LEU A 217 -11.62 2.13 -10.94
C LEU A 217 -11.94 0.64 -10.91
N ALA A 218 -13.03 0.21 -11.54
CA ALA A 218 -13.41 -1.20 -11.58
C ALA A 218 -12.31 -2.06 -12.20
N MET A 219 -11.69 -1.59 -13.28
CA MET A 219 -10.58 -2.28 -13.94
C MET A 219 -9.35 -2.38 -13.03
N THR A 220 -8.88 -1.25 -12.50
CA THR A 220 -7.69 -1.19 -11.63
C THR A 220 -7.87 -2.01 -10.36
N VAL A 221 -9.02 -1.90 -9.70
CA VAL A 221 -9.35 -2.69 -8.51
C VAL A 221 -9.32 -4.18 -8.82
N SER A 222 -9.94 -4.60 -9.94
CA SER A 222 -9.98 -6.01 -10.33
C SER A 222 -8.58 -6.56 -10.59
N VAL A 223 -7.74 -5.83 -11.34
CA VAL A 223 -6.37 -6.25 -11.64
C VAL A 223 -5.54 -6.37 -10.37
N ILE A 224 -5.57 -5.36 -9.49
CA ILE A 224 -4.80 -5.39 -8.24
C ILE A 224 -5.26 -6.55 -7.35
N TYR A 225 -6.58 -6.73 -7.20
CA TYR A 225 -7.14 -7.78 -6.36
C TYR A 225 -6.74 -9.17 -6.84
N VAL A 226 -6.88 -9.45 -8.13
CA VAL A 226 -6.53 -10.74 -8.73
C VAL A 226 -5.03 -11.02 -8.60
N LEU A 227 -4.17 -10.05 -8.93
CA LEU A 227 -2.73 -10.21 -8.80
C LEU A 227 -2.30 -10.41 -7.34
N ASN A 228 -2.99 -9.78 -6.40
CA ASN A 228 -2.76 -9.97 -4.98
C ASN A 228 -3.14 -11.39 -4.52
N LEU A 229 -4.24 -11.97 -5.02
CA LEU A 229 -4.57 -13.38 -4.75
C LEU A 229 -3.48 -14.32 -5.30
N PHE A 230 -3.01 -14.10 -6.53
CA PHE A 230 -1.90 -14.88 -7.09
C PHE A 230 -0.63 -14.77 -6.25
N ARG A 231 -0.31 -13.57 -5.76
CA ARG A 231 0.81 -13.33 -4.85
C ARG A 231 0.68 -14.14 -3.56
N ASN A 232 -0.50 -14.14 -2.93
CA ASN A 232 -0.73 -14.87 -1.68
C ASN A 232 -0.60 -16.39 -1.89
N VAL A 233 -1.18 -16.93 -2.96
CA VAL A 233 -1.04 -18.35 -3.33
C VAL A 233 0.44 -18.69 -3.57
N PHE A 234 1.14 -17.87 -4.34
CA PHE A 234 2.56 -18.06 -4.64
C PHE A 234 3.42 -18.09 -3.37
N ILE A 235 3.21 -17.15 -2.43
CA ILE A 235 3.93 -17.12 -1.15
C ILE A 235 3.55 -18.32 -0.29
N ALA A 236 2.26 -18.65 -0.18
CA ALA A 236 1.79 -19.79 0.60
C ALA A 236 2.43 -21.10 0.15
N ILE A 237 2.51 -21.36 -1.16
CA ILE A 237 3.15 -22.56 -1.70
C ILE A 237 4.66 -22.50 -1.46
N SER A 238 5.30 -21.39 -1.82
CA SER A 238 6.76 -21.28 -1.77
C SER A 238 7.27 -21.36 -0.33
N PHE A 239 6.70 -20.58 0.57
CA PHE A 239 7.08 -20.57 1.98
C PHE A 239 6.54 -21.80 2.71
N GLY A 240 5.25 -22.11 2.55
CA GLY A 240 4.60 -23.21 3.24
C GLY A 240 5.20 -24.57 2.93
N GLN A 241 5.65 -24.82 1.70
CA GLN A 241 6.32 -26.07 1.32
C GLN A 241 7.83 -25.92 1.13
N GLN A 242 8.41 -24.80 1.57
CA GLN A 242 9.86 -24.56 1.55
C GLN A 242 10.52 -24.73 0.16
N ARG A 243 9.82 -24.36 -0.91
CA ARG A 243 10.26 -24.57 -2.31
C ARG A 243 11.35 -23.59 -2.78
N MET A 244 11.65 -22.52 -2.04
CA MET A 244 12.55 -21.44 -2.45
C MET A 244 13.71 -21.21 -1.49
N GLN A 245 14.35 -22.30 -1.08
CA GLN A 245 15.57 -22.29 -0.26
C GLN A 245 16.83 -21.98 -1.11
N TRP A 246 16.82 -20.84 -1.80
CA TRP A 246 17.89 -20.44 -2.71
C TRP A 246 18.90 -19.52 -2.03
N PHE A 247 20.19 -19.76 -2.29
CA PHE A 247 21.30 -18.94 -1.79
C PHE A 247 21.20 -18.64 -0.29
N GLU A 248 20.83 -19.64 0.51
CA GLU A 248 20.52 -19.52 1.95
C GLU A 248 21.49 -18.61 2.71
N GLY A 249 22.81 -18.89 2.64
CA GLY A 249 23.81 -18.10 3.35
C GLY A 249 23.85 -16.62 2.96
N VAL A 250 23.63 -16.30 1.67
CA VAL A 250 23.58 -14.92 1.19
C VAL A 250 22.31 -14.24 1.67
N VAL A 251 21.15 -14.90 1.54
CA VAL A 251 19.85 -14.35 1.95
C VAL A 251 19.82 -14.14 3.45
N MET A 252 20.27 -15.11 4.25
CA MET A 252 20.35 -14.98 5.70
C MET A 252 21.28 -13.84 6.11
N SER A 253 22.44 -13.68 5.46
CA SER A 253 23.35 -12.58 5.75
C SER A 253 22.79 -11.22 5.34
N LEU A 254 22.14 -11.13 4.18
CA LEU A 254 21.60 -9.87 3.64
C LEU A 254 20.43 -9.35 4.48
N PHE A 255 19.57 -10.24 4.94
CA PHE A 255 18.36 -9.90 5.70
C PHE A 255 18.49 -10.13 7.21
N GLY A 256 19.66 -10.57 7.70
CA GLY A 256 19.91 -10.82 9.11
C GLY A 256 19.01 -11.90 9.72
N LEU A 257 18.74 -12.97 8.97
CA LEU A 257 17.82 -14.03 9.39
C LEU A 257 18.47 -14.99 10.38
N SER A 258 17.72 -15.38 11.41
CA SER A 258 18.15 -16.39 12.39
C SER A 258 17.57 -17.78 12.15
N ASP A 259 16.45 -17.88 11.42
CA ASP A 259 15.80 -19.15 11.07
C ASP A 259 15.94 -19.38 9.54
N PRO A 260 16.67 -20.43 9.10
CA PRO A 260 16.82 -20.79 7.69
C PRO A 260 15.49 -20.97 6.96
N ARG A 261 14.43 -21.41 7.64
CA ARG A 261 13.11 -21.64 7.01
C ARG A 261 12.49 -20.35 6.48
N MET A 262 12.89 -19.20 7.02
CA MET A 262 12.45 -17.88 6.56
C MET A 262 13.04 -17.49 5.20
N VAL A 263 14.12 -18.13 4.74
CA VAL A 263 14.71 -17.83 3.41
C VAL A 263 13.67 -18.01 2.31
N SER A 264 12.89 -19.10 2.32
CA SER A 264 11.84 -19.32 1.33
C SER A 264 10.79 -18.21 1.30
N TYR A 265 10.41 -17.67 2.47
CA TYR A 265 9.53 -16.50 2.56
C TYR A 265 10.19 -15.27 1.95
N TYR A 266 11.43 -14.95 2.32
CA TYR A 266 12.11 -13.73 1.84
C TYR A 266 12.36 -13.77 0.32
N VAL A 267 12.73 -14.92 -0.23
CA VAL A 267 12.90 -15.09 -1.67
C VAL A 267 11.57 -14.90 -2.41
N ALA A 268 10.50 -15.56 -1.95
CA ALA A 268 9.19 -15.45 -2.59
C ALA A 268 8.59 -14.03 -2.44
N ASP A 269 8.54 -13.49 -1.22
CA ASP A 269 7.85 -12.25 -0.88
C ASP A 269 8.67 -11.00 -1.22
N ARG A 270 9.91 -10.90 -0.72
CA ARG A 270 10.72 -9.68 -0.74
C ARG A 270 11.58 -9.53 -1.98
N ILE A 271 11.91 -10.64 -2.65
CA ILE A 271 12.67 -10.61 -3.90
C ILE A 271 11.72 -10.74 -5.09
N LEU A 272 11.03 -11.87 -5.24
CA LEU A 272 10.27 -12.16 -6.45
C LEU A 272 8.97 -11.37 -6.54
N ALA A 273 8.07 -11.51 -5.56
CA ALA A 273 6.77 -10.86 -5.60
C ALA A 273 6.89 -9.32 -5.53
N GLN A 274 7.80 -8.81 -4.70
CA GLN A 274 8.03 -7.37 -4.58
C GLN A 274 8.69 -6.77 -5.84
N THR A 275 9.59 -7.48 -6.52
CA THR A 275 10.12 -7.00 -7.81
C THR A 275 9.05 -7.08 -8.90
N GLY A 276 8.28 -8.16 -8.94
CA GLY A 276 7.15 -8.32 -9.86
C GLY A 276 6.09 -7.22 -9.70
N SER A 277 5.85 -6.75 -8.48
CA SER A 277 4.88 -5.67 -8.24
C SER A 277 5.31 -4.33 -8.84
N VAL A 278 6.62 -4.07 -8.98
CA VAL A 278 7.11 -2.87 -9.68
C VAL A 278 6.75 -2.92 -11.17
N VAL A 279 6.93 -4.08 -11.82
CA VAL A 279 6.55 -4.26 -13.23
C VAL A 279 5.03 -4.09 -13.41
N VAL A 280 4.25 -4.69 -12.51
CA VAL A 280 2.79 -4.52 -12.48
C VAL A 280 2.40 -3.05 -12.28
N LEU A 281 3.10 -2.32 -11.39
CA LEU A 281 2.83 -0.92 -11.14
C LEU A 281 3.05 -0.07 -12.39
N VAL A 282 4.13 -0.33 -13.14
CA VAL A 282 4.37 0.32 -14.44
C VAL A 282 3.23 0.01 -15.41
N GLY A 283 2.82 -1.25 -15.53
CA GLY A 283 1.71 -1.66 -16.40
C GLY A 283 0.37 -1.01 -16.03
N ILE A 284 0.05 -0.95 -14.73
CA ILE A 284 -1.16 -0.28 -14.22
C ILE A 284 -1.08 1.22 -14.49
N THR A 285 0.07 1.85 -14.27
CA THR A 285 0.26 3.29 -14.51
C THR A 285 0.08 3.62 -15.99
N TRP A 286 0.69 2.84 -16.88
CA TRP A 286 0.50 2.98 -18.33
C TRP A 286 -0.99 2.86 -18.72
N LEU A 287 -1.67 1.85 -18.19
CA LEU A 287 -3.10 1.65 -18.43
C LEU A 287 -3.95 2.83 -17.89
N LEU A 288 -3.58 3.37 -16.74
CA LEU A 288 -4.26 4.51 -16.14
C LEU A 288 -4.09 5.78 -16.94
N VAL A 289 -2.89 6.07 -17.43
CA VAL A 289 -2.65 7.24 -18.28
C VAL A 289 -3.46 7.13 -19.57
N ARG A 290 -3.53 5.93 -20.17
CA ARG A 290 -4.33 5.70 -21.38
C ARG A 290 -5.83 5.87 -21.17
N GLU A 291 -6.38 5.33 -20.08
CA GLU A 291 -7.82 5.39 -19.81
C GLU A 291 -8.26 6.68 -19.10
N LEU A 292 -7.33 7.37 -18.43
CA LEU A 292 -7.57 8.54 -17.61
C LEU A 292 -6.35 9.49 -17.65
N PRO A 293 -6.13 10.21 -18.77
CA PRO A 293 -4.94 11.05 -18.95
C PRO A 293 -4.76 12.12 -17.87
N GLU A 294 -5.85 12.60 -17.27
CA GLU A 294 -5.79 13.60 -16.20
C GLU A 294 -5.03 13.13 -14.95
N ILE A 295 -4.69 11.84 -14.85
CA ILE A 295 -3.88 11.30 -13.77
C ILE A 295 -2.40 11.70 -13.86
N THR A 296 -1.92 12.13 -15.02
CA THR A 296 -0.53 12.59 -15.20
C THR A 296 -0.19 13.74 -14.26
N ILE A 297 -1.14 14.62 -13.94
CA ILE A 297 -0.92 15.73 -13.00
C ILE A 297 -0.42 15.26 -11.64
N LEU A 298 -0.90 14.09 -11.17
CA LEU A 298 -0.44 13.51 -9.91
C LEU A 298 0.98 12.98 -10.04
N VAL A 299 1.30 12.35 -11.17
CA VAL A 299 2.63 11.81 -11.45
C VAL A 299 3.65 12.93 -11.60
N GLU A 300 3.30 13.99 -12.33
CA GLU A 300 4.12 15.19 -12.54
C GLU A 300 4.43 15.91 -11.22
N ASP A 301 3.42 16.10 -10.36
CA ASP A 301 3.63 16.68 -9.03
C ASP A 301 4.51 15.80 -8.14
N LEU A 302 4.32 14.47 -8.17
CA LEU A 302 5.18 13.55 -7.41
C LEU A 302 6.63 13.56 -7.92
N LEU A 303 6.83 13.59 -9.24
CA LEU A 303 8.15 13.73 -9.84
C LEU A 303 8.81 15.06 -9.47
N PHE A 304 8.04 16.17 -9.53
CA PHE A 304 8.52 17.48 -9.14
C PHE A 304 8.96 17.52 -7.66
N LEU A 305 8.19 16.91 -6.76
CA LEU A 305 8.54 16.85 -5.33
C LEU A 305 9.87 16.14 -5.06
N VAL A 306 10.24 15.18 -5.91
CA VAL A 306 11.47 14.39 -5.75
C VAL A 306 12.66 15.02 -6.49
N THR A 307 12.42 15.62 -7.66
CA THR A 307 13.49 16.04 -8.58
C THR A 307 13.67 17.55 -8.68
N GLY A 308 12.64 18.33 -8.33
CA GLY A 308 12.59 19.79 -8.52
C GLY A 308 12.49 20.23 -9.98
N THR A 309 12.25 19.31 -10.92
CA THR A 309 12.13 19.60 -12.36
C THR A 309 10.68 19.41 -12.82
N GLU A 310 10.21 20.28 -13.72
CA GLU A 310 8.89 20.11 -14.35
C GLU A 310 8.92 19.01 -15.41
N TYR A 311 7.85 18.23 -15.46
CA TYR A 311 7.62 17.21 -16.48
C TYR A 311 6.27 17.49 -17.14
N ASP A 312 6.22 17.30 -18.45
CA ASP A 312 4.97 17.27 -19.21
C ASP A 312 4.84 15.85 -19.76
N LEU A 313 4.17 15.00 -18.99
CA LEU A 313 3.98 13.60 -19.37
C LEU A 313 2.84 13.47 -20.38
N GLN A 314 1.87 14.38 -20.33
CA GLN A 314 0.73 14.33 -21.23
C GLN A 314 1.16 14.42 -22.70
N SER A 315 2.04 15.36 -23.04
CA SER A 315 2.54 15.47 -24.42
C SER A 315 3.35 14.25 -24.87
N ALA A 316 4.13 13.64 -23.97
CA ALA A 316 4.91 12.44 -24.29
C ALA A 316 4.01 11.24 -24.63
N PHE A 317 2.90 11.06 -23.91
CA PHE A 317 1.95 9.97 -24.16
C PHE A 317 1.02 10.22 -25.35
N ASP A 318 0.67 11.48 -25.63
CA ASP A 318 -0.11 11.83 -26.82
C ASP A 318 0.68 11.54 -28.11
N ILE A 319 2.00 11.78 -28.12
CA ILE A 319 2.88 11.45 -29.25
C ILE A 319 2.96 9.93 -29.52
N GLU A 320 3.09 9.10 -28.49
CA GLU A 320 3.08 7.63 -28.65
C GLU A 320 1.74 7.11 -29.19
N GLY A 321 0.63 7.76 -28.82
CA GLY A 321 -0.71 7.45 -29.33
C GLY A 321 -0.84 7.71 -30.82
N GLU A 322 -0.38 8.87 -31.28
CA GLU A 322 -0.37 9.25 -32.71
C GLU A 322 0.53 8.34 -33.56
N GLU A 323 1.73 7.99 -33.07
CA GLU A 323 2.63 7.07 -33.78
C GLU A 323 2.05 5.65 -33.90
N THR A 324 1.37 5.16 -32.86
CA THR A 324 0.72 3.84 -32.86
C THR A 324 -0.47 3.80 -33.82
N GLU A 325 -1.25 4.88 -33.89
CA GLU A 325 -2.40 5.00 -34.80
C GLU A 325 -1.94 5.15 -36.28
N ALA A 326 -0.88 5.92 -36.51
CA ALA A 326 -0.24 6.03 -37.82
C ALA A 326 0.35 4.69 -38.30
N ALA A 327 0.94 3.88 -37.40
CA ALA A 327 1.45 2.55 -37.74
C ALA A 327 0.36 1.49 -37.95
N ALA A 328 -0.84 1.68 -37.38
CA ALA A 328 -1.96 0.76 -37.50
C ALA A 328 -2.84 0.98 -38.74
N THR A 329 -2.61 2.07 -39.49
CA THR A 329 -3.31 2.34 -40.75
C THR A 329 -2.49 1.72 -41.90
N PRO A 330 -2.91 0.61 -42.53
CA PRO A 330 -2.25 0.14 -43.74
C PRO A 330 -2.42 1.21 -44.79
N GLY A 331 -1.34 1.65 -45.43
CA GLY A 331 -1.43 2.52 -46.59
C GLY A 331 -2.31 1.85 -47.64
N ASP A 332 -3.41 2.51 -47.99
CA ASP A 332 -4.15 2.21 -49.22
C ASP A 332 -3.28 2.67 -50.40
N ASP A 333 -2.37 1.79 -50.84
CA ASP A 333 -1.67 1.87 -52.12
C ASP A 333 -2.22 0.81 -53.10
#